data_AF-D3RW83-F1
#
_entry.id   AF-D3RW83-F1
#
_cell.length_a   1.000
_cell.length_b   1.000
_cell.length_c   1.000
_cell.angle_alpha   90.00
_cell.angle_beta   90.00
_cell.angle_gamma   90.00
#
_symmetry.space_group_name_H-M   'P 1'
#
loop_
_entity.id
_entity.type
_entity.pdbx_description
1 polymer ?
#
loop_
_entity_poly.entity_id
_entity_poly.type
_entity_poly.pdbx_seq_one_letter_code
_entity_poly.pdbx_strand_id
1 'polypeptide(L)' 'MGLWTVGFFDPDGKWHTDSDHGDRESAARRVAFLNGSNISFAE' A
#
# COMPACT_ATOMS: atom_id res chain seq x y z
N MET A 1 9.08 -14.93 -6.92
CA MET A 1 8.69 -13.51 -6.79
C MET A 1 7.51 -13.45 -5.84
N GLY A 2 7.52 -12.54 -4.87
CA GLY A 2 6.43 -12.39 -3.91
C GLY A 2 5.40 -11.38 -4.41
N LEU A 3 4.11 -11.66 -4.21
CA LEU A 3 3.02 -10.72 -4.47
C LEU A 3 2.65 -10.03 -3.15
N TRP A 4 2.62 -8.70 -3.17
CA TRP A 4 2.25 -7.87 -2.03
C TRP A 4 1.02 -7.04 -2.39
N THR A 5 -0.13 -7.35 -1.78
CA THR A 5 -1.38 -6.62 -2.00
C THR A 5 -1.57 -5.54 -0.93
N VAL A 6 -1.76 -4.30 -1.37
CA VAL A 6 -2.12 -3.17 -0.51
C VAL A 6 -3.64 -3.01 -0.50
N GLY A 7 -4.17 -2.61 0.64
CA GLY A 7 -5.60 -2.38 0.84
C GLY A 7 -5.88 -1.76 2.21
N PHE A 8 -7.16 -1.64 2.55
CA PHE A 8 -7.62 -1.07 3.81
C PHE A 8 -8.87 -1.78 4.32
N PHE A 9 -9.17 -1.62 5.61
CA PHE A 9 -10.43 -2.06 6.20
C PHE A 9 -11.43 -0.91 6.22
N ASP A 10 -12.68 -1.20 5.88
CA ASP A 10 -13.78 -0.25 6.07
C ASP A 10 -14.26 -0.24 7.53
N PRO A 11 -15.18 0.68 7.91
CA PRO A 11 -15.72 0.75 9.27
C PRO A 11 -16.44 -0.52 9.74
N ASP A 12 -16.92 -1.36 8.82
CA ASP A 12 -17.55 -2.64 9.11
C ASP A 12 -16.51 -3.77 9.29
N GLY A 13 -15.21 -3.46 9.15
CA GLY A 13 -14.11 -4.40 9.28
C GLY A 13 -13.87 -5.26 8.06
N LYS A 14 -14.45 -4.92 6.90
CA LYS A 14 -14.23 -5.65 5.65
C LYS A 14 -12.99 -5.14 4.93
N TRP A 15 -12.16 -6.07 4.44
CA TRP A 15 -10.97 -5.77 3.64
C TRP A 15 -11.34 -5.37 2.21
N HIS A 16 -10.70 -4.31 1.72
CA HIS A 16 -10.77 -3.82 0.35
C HIS A 16 -9.37 -3.69 -0.24
N THR A 17 -9.16 -4.28 -1.41
CA THR A 17 -7.88 -4.21 -2.14
C THR A 17 -7.75 -2.89 -2.89
N ASP A 18 -6.53 -2.34 -2.92
CA ASP A 18 -6.17 -1.15 -3.69
C ASP A 18 -5.24 -1.49 -4.87
N SER A 19 -4.14 -2.21 -4.62
CA SER A 19 -3.14 -2.52 -5.67
C SER A 19 -2.21 -3.68 -5.29
N ASP A 20 -1.57 -4.27 -6.31
CA ASP A 20 -0.61 -5.37 -6.20
C ASP A 20 0.81 -4.94 -6.59
N HIS A 21 1.79 -5.45 -5.86
CA HIS A 21 3.20 -5.05 -5.98
C HIS A 21 4.13 -6.26 -5.99
N GLY A 22 5.19 -6.21 -6.81
CA GLY A 22 6.17 -7.29 -6.95
C GLY A 22 7.27 -7.28 -5.88
N ASP A 23 7.35 -6.21 -5.09
CA ASP A 23 8.34 -6.02 -4.04
C ASP A 23 7.73 -5.28 -2.84
N ARG A 24 8.40 -5.39 -1.70
CA ARG A 24 7.92 -4.84 -0.43
C ARG A 24 7.98 -3.30 -0.40
N GLU A 25 8.94 -2.70 -1.09
CA GLU A 25 9.19 -1.26 -1.01
C GLU A 25 8.11 -0.48 -1.77
N SER A 26 7.75 -0.94 -2.97
CA SER A 26 6.64 -0.37 -3.75
C SER A 26 5.30 -0.48 -3.02
N ALA A 27 5.00 -1.63 -2.38
CA ALA A 27 3.83 -1.79 -1.52
C ALA A 27 3.84 -0.79 -0.34
N ALA A 28 4.96 -0.65 0.35
CA ALA A 28 5.09 0.27 1.47
C ALA A 28 4.89 1.74 1.06
N ARG A 29 5.41 2.14 -0.11
CA ARG A 29 5.20 3.49 -0.66
C ARG A 29 3.71 3.76 -0.90
N ARG A 30 2.98 2.78 -1.44
CA ARG A 30 1.53 2.94 -1.66
C ARG A 30 0.76 3.07 -0.35
N VAL A 31 1.06 2.24 0.65
CA VAL A 31 0.46 2.35 1.99
C VAL A 31 0.72 3.73 2.60
N ALA A 32 1.95 4.23 2.52
CA ALA A 32 2.30 5.53 3.07
C ALA A 32 1.57 6.69 2.38
N PHE A 33 1.46 6.65 1.06
CA PHE A 33 0.67 7.61 0.28
C PHE A 33 -0.80 7.62 0.71
N LEU A 34 -1.42 6.45 0.85
CA LEU A 34 -2.82 6.32 1.29
C LEU A 34 -3.02 6.86 2.71
N ASN A 35 -2.00 6.76 3.56
CA ASN A 35 -2.00 7.34 4.91
C ASN A 35 -1.62 8.83 4.93
N GLY A 36 -1.57 9.51 3.78
CA GLY A 36 -1.31 10.95 3.67
C GLY A 36 0.15 11.35 3.85
N SER A 37 1.08 10.40 3.79
CA SER A 37 2.51 10.72 3.82
C SER A 37 2.95 11.27 2.47
N ASN A 38 3.56 12.46 2.45
CA ASN A 38 4.25 12.97 1.27
C ASN A 38 5.71 12.52 1.31
N ILE A 39 5.94 11.23 1.03
CA ILE A 39 7.31 10.69 1.06
C ILE A 39 8.00 10.94 -0.28
N SER A 40 8.97 11.85 -0.29
CA SER A 40 10.00 11.89 -1.34
C SER A 40 11.10 10.90 -0.94
N PHE A 41 11.13 9.74 -1.58
CA PHE A 41 12.35 8.94 -1.60
C PHE A 41 13.22 9.47 -2.75
N ALA A 42 14.52 9.66 -2.50
CA ALA A 42 15.45 10.17 -3.51
C ALA A 42 15.42 9.27 -4.76
N GLU A 43 15.35 9.90 -5.93
CA GLU A 43 15.42 9.25 -7.25
C GLU A 43 16.78 8.60 -7.50
#